data_AF-A0A971ABV2-F1
#
_entry.id   AF-A0A971ABV2-F1
#
_cell.length_a   1.000
_cell.length_b   1.000
_cell.length_c   1.000
_cell.angle_alpha   90.00
_cell.angle_beta   90.00
_cell.angle_gamma   90.00
#
_symmetry.space_group_name_H-M   'P 1'
#
loop_
_entity.id
_entity.type
_entity.pdbx_description
1 polymer ?
#
loop_
_entity_poly.entity_id
_entity_poly.type
_entity_poly.pdbx_seq_one_letter_code
_entity_poly.pdbx_strand_id
1 'polypeptide(L)'
;SGSVVVLGSVTLFALLGVLMASADLGRVVMAQQRAQEVANLAALTAVESRPSQDYGRAFRRIAAAVEPDSSLDQPVTFVPRETIFYVGGNVVPGLGQLPARSEAVTAKTHVEVRLWYLGRLLGRQTASITRQATALRHANGSQQLVD
;
A
#
# COMPACT_ATOMS: atom_id res chain seq x y z
N SER A 1 35.10 -24.46 -32.30
CA SER A 1 35.01 -23.01 -31.98
C SER A 1 33.58 -22.47 -31.97
N GLY A 2 32.62 -23.01 -32.73
CA GLY A 2 31.22 -22.52 -32.73
C GLY A 2 30.43 -22.74 -31.43
N SER A 3 30.70 -23.82 -30.68
CA SER A 3 29.99 -24.14 -29.42
C SER A 3 30.22 -23.12 -28.30
N VAL A 4 31.43 -22.55 -28.20
CA VAL A 4 31.78 -21.56 -27.17
C VAL A 4 31.07 -20.22 -27.42
N VAL A 5 30.90 -19.83 -28.70
CA VAL A 5 30.19 -18.60 -29.09
C VAL A 5 28.69 -18.73 -28.82
N VAL A 6 28.11 -19.91 -29.07
CA VAL A 6 26.68 -20.20 -28.79
C VAL A 6 26.41 -20.26 -27.28
N LEU A 7 27.29 -20.89 -26.49
CA LEU A 7 27.16 -20.88 -25.03
C LEU A 7 27.29 -19.47 -24.45
N GLY A 8 28.23 -18.66 -24.97
CA GLY A 8 28.40 -17.27 -24.57
C GLY A 8 27.16 -16.41 -24.82
N SER A 9 26.54 -16.54 -26.00
CA SER A 9 25.33 -15.77 -26.33
C SER A 9 24.11 -16.19 -25.50
N VAL A 10 23.88 -17.49 -25.32
CA VAL A 10 22.79 -18.01 -24.46
C VAL A 10 22.93 -17.50 -23.02
N THR A 11 24.14 -17.51 -22.48
CA THR A 11 24.40 -17.03 -21.11
C THR A 11 24.15 -15.53 -20.99
N LEU A 12 24.56 -14.74 -21.98
CA LEU A 12 24.30 -13.29 -22.01
C LEU A 12 22.80 -12.98 -22.03
N PHE A 13 22.02 -13.68 -22.86
CA PHE A 13 20.56 -13.50 -22.90
C PHE A 13 19.88 -13.91 -21.60
N ALA A 14 20.35 -14.99 -20.97
CA ALA A 14 19.85 -15.40 -19.65
C ALA A 14 20.11 -14.32 -18.59
N LEU A 15 21.32 -13.75 -18.54
CA LEU A 15 21.65 -12.64 -17.64
C LEU A 15 20.81 -11.39 -17.91
N LEU A 16 20.58 -11.06 -19.18
CA LEU A 16 19.71 -9.93 -19.55
C LEU A 16 18.26 -10.15 -19.09
N GLY A 17 17.75 -11.37 -19.25
CA GLY A 17 16.41 -11.74 -18.77
C GLY A 17 16.28 -11.63 -17.25
N VAL A 18 17.28 -12.09 -16.50
CA VAL A 18 17.32 -11.96 -15.03
C VAL A 18 17.34 -10.50 -14.60
N LEU A 19 18.14 -9.66 -15.27
CA LEU A 19 18.20 -8.23 -14.99
C LEU A 19 16.82 -7.56 -15.22
N MET A 20 16.15 -7.86 -16.33
CA MET A 20 14.83 -7.30 -16.61
C MET A 20 13.77 -7.78 -15.59
N ALA A 21 13.79 -9.05 -15.20
CA ALA A 21 12.91 -9.56 -14.15
C ALA A 21 13.17 -8.89 -12.80
N SER A 22 14.44 -8.63 -12.46
CA SER A 22 14.82 -7.95 -11.22
C SER A 22 14.33 -6.49 -11.17
N ALA A 23 14.31 -5.80 -12.32
CA ALA A 23 13.80 -4.44 -12.42
C ALA A 23 12.29 -4.39 -12.15
N ASP A 24 11.50 -5.32 -12.72
CA ASP A 24 10.07 -5.42 -12.44
C ASP A 24 9.81 -5.76 -10.96
N LEU A 25 10.61 -6.64 -10.35
CA LEU A 25 10.52 -6.96 -8.93
C LEU A 25 10.82 -5.73 -8.05
N GLY A 26 11.87 -4.98 -8.36
CA GLY A 26 12.21 -3.75 -7.64
C GLY A 26 11.07 -2.73 -7.66
N ARG A 27 10.41 -2.57 -8.81
CA ARG A 27 9.22 -1.73 -8.96
C ARG A 27 8.05 -2.19 -8.08
N VAL A 28 7.81 -3.49 -8.03
CA VAL A 28 6.76 -4.07 -7.17
C VAL A 28 7.07 -3.82 -5.69
N VAL A 29 8.31 -4.02 -5.25
CA VAL A 29 8.72 -3.80 -3.86
C VAL A 29 8.57 -2.33 -3.45
N MET A 30 9.04 -1.40 -4.28
CA MET A 30 8.88 0.04 -4.02
C MET A 30 7.41 0.44 -3.95
N ALA A 31 6.59 -0.07 -4.86
CA ALA A 31 5.14 0.16 -4.82
C ALA A 31 4.49 -0.42 -3.56
N GLN A 32 4.91 -1.60 -3.09
CA GLN A 32 4.41 -2.18 -1.84
C GLN A 32 4.77 -1.33 -0.62
N GLN A 33 6.02 -0.87 -0.53
CA GLN A 33 6.48 -0.03 0.58
C GLN A 33 5.70 1.29 0.60
N ARG A 34 5.59 1.94 -0.55
CA ARG A 34 4.83 3.18 -0.68
C ARG A 34 3.35 3.00 -0.37
N ALA A 35 2.74 1.90 -0.82
CA ALA A 35 1.35 1.57 -0.49
C ALA A 35 1.15 1.47 1.03
N GLN A 36 2.10 0.83 1.73
CA GLN A 36 2.05 0.69 3.19
C GLN A 36 2.26 2.03 3.89
N GLU A 37 3.25 2.82 3.49
CA GLU A 37 3.50 4.16 4.05
C GLU A 37 2.27 5.06 3.93
N VAL A 38 1.64 5.06 2.76
CA VAL A 38 0.41 5.82 2.51
C VAL A 38 -0.75 5.27 3.33
N ALA A 39 -0.88 3.94 3.49
CA ALA A 39 -1.91 3.35 4.33
C ALA A 39 -1.72 3.74 5.81
N ASN A 40 -0.48 3.70 6.31
CA ASN A 40 -0.12 4.09 7.67
C ASN A 40 -0.42 5.57 7.91
N LEU A 41 -0.04 6.44 6.97
CA LEU A 41 -0.32 7.87 7.03
C LEU A 41 -1.83 8.14 7.00
N ALA A 42 -2.57 7.47 6.12
CA ALA A 42 -4.02 7.58 6.03
C ALA A 42 -4.69 7.15 7.34
N ALA A 43 -4.29 6.02 7.91
CA ALA A 43 -4.86 5.51 9.16
C ALA A 43 -4.59 6.47 10.34
N LEU A 44 -3.35 6.95 10.49
CA LEU A 44 -2.98 7.90 11.54
C LEU A 44 -3.76 9.22 11.42
N THR A 45 -3.76 9.82 10.23
CA THR A 45 -4.45 11.11 9.99
C THR A 45 -5.96 10.98 10.17
N ALA A 46 -6.54 9.84 9.79
CA ALA A 46 -7.95 9.55 10.02
C ALA A 46 -8.27 9.49 11.52
N VAL A 47 -7.47 8.75 12.28
CA VAL A 47 -7.64 8.57 13.72
C VAL A 47 -7.46 9.87 14.50
N GLU A 48 -6.50 10.71 14.11
CA GLU A 48 -6.28 12.02 14.72
C GLU A 48 -7.52 12.93 14.59
N SER A 49 -8.28 12.75 13.50
CA SER A 49 -9.43 13.57 13.17
C SER A 49 -10.68 13.29 14.03
N ARG A 50 -10.63 12.30 14.94
CA ARG A 50 -11.76 11.82 15.74
C ARG A 50 -12.99 11.54 14.88
N PRO A 51 -12.95 10.48 14.05
CA PRO A 51 -14.02 10.16 13.10
C PRO A 51 -15.41 10.03 13.74
N SER A 52 -15.49 9.72 15.04
CA SER A 52 -16.76 9.71 15.77
C SER A 52 -17.49 11.06 15.76
N GLN A 53 -16.77 12.17 15.56
CA GLN A 53 -17.31 13.53 15.58
C GLN A 53 -17.56 14.10 14.18
N ASP A 54 -16.69 13.80 13.21
CA ASP A 54 -16.82 14.29 11.83
C ASP A 54 -16.03 13.42 10.83
N TYR A 55 -16.73 12.42 10.27
CA TYR A 55 -16.18 11.59 9.19
C TYR A 55 -15.73 12.41 7.97
N GLY A 56 -16.45 13.47 7.61
CA GLY A 56 -16.13 14.31 6.46
C GLY A 56 -14.83 15.09 6.64
N ARG A 57 -14.52 15.52 7.86
CA ARG A 57 -13.23 16.13 8.20
C ARG A 57 -12.09 15.11 8.16
N ALA A 58 -12.30 13.90 8.67
CA ALA A 58 -11.31 12.83 8.57
C ALA A 58 -10.96 12.54 7.10
N PHE A 59 -11.98 12.39 6.23
CA PHE A 59 -11.74 12.16 4.80
C PHE A 59 -11.00 13.29 4.10
N ARG A 60 -11.35 14.56 4.37
CA ARG A 60 -10.64 15.70 3.80
C ARG A 60 -9.18 15.75 4.23
N ARG A 61 -8.89 15.39 5.48
CA ARG A 61 -7.52 15.34 6.00
C ARG A 61 -6.71 14.21 5.39
N ILE A 62 -7.32 13.03 5.24
CA ILE A 62 -6.66 11.92 4.54
C ILE A 62 -6.40 12.29 3.08
N ALA A 63 -7.37 12.87 2.38
CA ALA A 63 -7.19 13.29 0.99
C ALA A 63 -6.10 14.37 0.82
N ALA A 64 -5.94 15.26 1.80
CA ALA A 64 -4.86 16.25 1.83
C ALA A 64 -3.50 15.65 2.19
N ALA A 65 -3.46 14.60 3.02
CA ALA A 65 -2.22 13.93 3.41
C ALA A 65 -1.76 12.90 2.37
N VAL A 66 -2.71 12.32 1.66
CA VAL A 66 -2.54 11.30 0.61
C VAL A 66 -2.91 11.94 -0.72
N GLU A 67 -2.17 12.97 -1.08
CA GLU A 67 -2.31 13.54 -2.42
C GLU A 67 -1.60 12.60 -3.41
N PRO A 68 -2.29 12.13 -4.47
CA PRO A 68 -1.67 11.30 -5.47
C PRO A 68 -0.62 12.13 -6.21
N ASP A 69 0.65 11.90 -5.88
CA ASP A 69 1.76 12.53 -6.58
C ASP A 69 1.81 11.99 -8.02
N SER A 70 1.26 12.78 -8.94
CA SER A 70 1.17 12.50 -10.36
C SER A 70 2.52 12.54 -11.08
N SER A 71 3.59 12.98 -10.41
CA SER A 71 4.94 12.94 -10.96
C SER A 71 5.56 11.54 -10.94
N LEU A 72 4.93 10.61 -10.23
CA LEU A 72 5.42 9.25 -10.06
C LEU A 72 4.73 8.30 -11.04
N ASP A 73 5.52 7.44 -11.68
CA ASP A 73 5.10 6.44 -12.68
C ASP A 73 4.13 5.38 -12.11
N GLN A 74 3.86 5.41 -10.79
CA GLN A 74 3.02 4.50 -10.01
C GLN A 74 2.26 5.27 -8.94
N PRO A 75 1.12 5.91 -9.28
CA PRO A 75 0.33 6.65 -8.31
C PRO A 75 -0.29 5.68 -7.30
N VAL A 76 -0.09 5.96 -6.00
CA VAL A 76 -0.80 5.26 -4.93
C VAL A 76 -2.19 5.87 -4.82
N THR A 77 -3.20 5.03 -5.00
CA THR A 77 -4.60 5.44 -4.89
C THR A 77 -5.12 5.02 -3.52
N PHE A 78 -5.53 6.00 -2.73
CA PHE A 78 -6.33 5.77 -1.53
C PHE A 78 -7.82 5.84 -1.89
N VAL A 79 -8.60 4.88 -1.43
CA VAL A 79 -10.05 4.83 -1.68
C VAL A 79 -10.77 5.11 -0.36
N PRO A 80 -11.32 6.34 -0.15
CA PRO A 80 -12.00 6.70 1.09
C PRO A 80 -13.15 5.76 1.46
N ARG A 81 -13.86 5.22 0.46
CA ARG A 81 -15.00 4.31 0.68
C ARG A 81 -14.60 2.96 1.29
N GLU A 82 -13.34 2.56 1.17
CA GLU A 82 -12.83 1.31 1.74
C GLU A 82 -12.25 1.49 3.15
N THR A 83 -12.29 2.70 3.68
CA THR A 83 -11.84 3.01 5.04
C THR A 83 -12.93 2.66 6.04
N ILE A 84 -12.57 1.84 7.04
CA ILE A 84 -13.51 1.39 8.06
C ILE A 84 -13.20 2.10 9.37
N PHE A 85 -14.24 2.67 9.96
CA PHE A 85 -14.16 3.35 11.25
C PHE A 85 -14.77 2.49 12.34
N TYR A 86 -14.05 2.36 13.44
CA TYR A 86 -14.48 1.62 14.62
C TYR A 86 -14.54 2.55 15.81
N VAL A 87 -15.62 2.43 16.59
CA VAL A 87 -15.82 3.16 17.84
C VAL A 87 -15.75 2.18 19.01
N GLY A 88 -15.61 2.72 20.23
CA GLY A 88 -15.53 1.91 21.45
C GLY A 88 -16.66 0.89 21.55
N GLY A 89 -16.30 -0.36 21.86
CA GLY A 89 -17.22 -1.50 21.86
C GLY A 89 -17.23 -2.32 20.57
N ASN A 90 -16.77 -1.76 19.44
CA ASN A 90 -16.64 -2.51 18.19
C ASN A 90 -15.48 -3.51 18.26
N VAL A 91 -15.61 -4.62 17.52
CA VAL A 91 -14.53 -5.60 17.34
C VAL A 91 -13.71 -5.20 16.12
N VAL A 92 -12.43 -4.98 16.32
CA VAL A 92 -11.47 -4.68 15.26
C VAL A 92 -10.73 -5.97 14.89
N PRO A 93 -10.66 -6.35 13.61
CA PRO A 93 -9.89 -7.52 13.17
C PRO A 93 -8.44 -7.44 13.67
N GLY A 94 -7.95 -8.52 14.30
CA GLY A 94 -6.57 -8.60 14.81
C GLY A 94 -6.33 -7.92 16.17
N LEU A 95 -7.21 -7.03 16.62
CA LEU A 95 -7.08 -6.29 17.89
C LEU A 95 -8.12 -6.65 18.95
N GLY A 96 -9.21 -7.31 18.55
CA GLY A 96 -10.30 -7.67 19.44
C GLY A 96 -11.21 -6.49 19.74
N GLN A 97 -11.85 -6.50 20.91
CA GLN A 97 -12.84 -5.49 21.25
C GLN A 97 -12.18 -4.17 21.70
N LEU A 98 -12.59 -3.07 21.07
CA LEU A 98 -12.12 -1.74 21.42
C LEU A 98 -12.60 -1.32 22.82
N PRO A 99 -11.71 -0.80 23.68
CA PRO A 99 -12.10 -0.21 24.96
C PRO A 99 -13.09 0.95 24.77
N ALA A 100 -13.92 1.19 25.77
CA ALA A 100 -14.82 2.34 25.77
C ALA A 100 -14.04 3.65 25.51
N ARG A 101 -14.60 4.53 24.66
CA ARG A 101 -13.99 5.80 24.24
C ARG A 101 -12.69 5.69 23.43
N SER A 102 -12.33 4.49 22.97
CA SER A 102 -11.27 4.31 21.97
C SER A 102 -11.87 4.30 20.58
N GLU A 103 -11.07 4.69 19.58
CA GLU A 103 -11.46 4.70 18.18
C GLU A 103 -10.36 4.02 17.37
N ALA A 104 -10.72 3.31 16.30
CA ALA A 104 -9.75 2.80 15.35
C ALA A 104 -10.19 3.10 13.92
N VAL A 105 -9.22 3.23 13.03
CA VAL A 105 -9.47 3.37 11.60
C VAL A 105 -8.59 2.40 10.85
N THR A 106 -9.21 1.59 10.01
CA THR A 106 -8.49 0.77 9.02
C THR A 106 -8.57 1.47 7.67
N ALA A 107 -7.43 1.91 7.16
CA ALA A 107 -7.28 2.51 5.85
C ALA A 107 -6.77 1.46 4.84
N LYS A 108 -7.28 1.51 3.60
CA LYS A 108 -6.83 0.66 2.49
C LYS A 108 -6.29 1.51 1.35
N THR A 109 -5.20 1.04 0.76
CA THR A 109 -4.53 1.67 -0.38
C THR A 109 -4.34 0.66 -1.50
N HIS A 110 -4.39 1.16 -2.73
CA HIS A 110 -4.18 0.37 -3.93
C HIS A 110 -3.09 1.02 -4.77
N VAL A 111 -2.21 0.20 -5.33
CA VAL A 111 -1.18 0.63 -6.28
C VAL A 111 -1.21 -0.30 -7.47
N GLU A 112 -1.31 0.29 -8.66
CA GLU A 112 -1.12 -0.44 -9.90
C GLU A 112 0.32 -0.30 -10.37
N VAL A 113 1.00 -1.44 -10.51
CA VAL A 113 2.38 -1.51 -10.99
C VAL A 113 2.36 -2.07 -12.40
N ARG A 114 2.87 -1.28 -13.34
CA ARG A 114 3.08 -1.78 -14.70
C ARG A 114 4.30 -2.71 -14.75
N LEU A 115 4.08 -3.92 -15.26
CA LEU A 115 5.12 -4.95 -15.42
C LEU A 115 5.52 -5.03 -16.90
N TRP A 116 6.82 -4.96 -17.17
CA TRP A 116 7.33 -4.81 -18.53
C TRP A 116 7.78 -6.15 -19.10
N TYR A 117 8.64 -6.85 -18.36
CA TYR A 117 9.20 -8.14 -18.74
C TYR A 117 8.34 -9.29 -18.21
N LEU A 118 8.06 -9.30 -16.90
CA LEU A 118 7.16 -10.25 -16.28
C LEU A 118 5.76 -10.16 -16.87
N GLY A 119 5.32 -8.96 -17.25
CA GLY A 119 4.00 -8.78 -17.83
C GLY A 119 3.85 -9.36 -19.24
N ARG A 120 4.93 -9.33 -20.04
CA ARG A 120 4.99 -10.05 -21.32
C ARG A 120 5.09 -11.56 -21.12
N LEU A 121 5.84 -12.01 -20.11
CA LEU A 121 6.05 -13.42 -19.82
C LEU A 121 4.77 -14.10 -19.27
N LEU A 122 4.03 -13.40 -18.41
CA LEU A 122 2.84 -13.92 -17.70
C LEU A 122 1.51 -13.49 -18.34
N GLY A 123 1.54 -12.72 -19.43
CA GLY A 123 0.35 -12.20 -20.10
C GLY A 123 -0.44 -11.17 -19.29
N ARG A 124 0.16 -10.55 -18.26
CA ARG A 124 -0.47 -9.53 -17.39
C ARG A 124 0.39 -8.28 -17.32
N GLN A 125 -0.05 -7.20 -17.95
CA GLN A 125 0.73 -5.96 -18.03
C GLN A 125 0.76 -5.14 -16.73
N THR A 126 -0.12 -5.46 -15.78
CA THR A 126 -0.24 -4.76 -14.50
C THR A 126 -0.38 -5.73 -13.34
N ALA A 127 0.19 -5.36 -12.20
CA ALA A 127 -0.03 -5.99 -10.90
C ALA A 127 -0.75 -4.98 -9.99
N SER A 128 -1.87 -5.40 -9.40
CA SER A 128 -2.56 -4.63 -8.37
C SER A 128 -2.05 -5.06 -7.00
N ILE A 129 -1.58 -4.10 -6.22
CA ILE A 129 -1.10 -4.27 -4.86
C ILE A 129 -2.07 -3.56 -3.94
N THR A 130 -2.61 -4.30 -2.96
CA THR A 130 -3.45 -3.71 -1.93
C THR A 130 -2.73 -3.81 -0.59
N ARG A 131 -2.68 -2.71 0.15
CA ARG A 131 -2.19 -2.65 1.52
C ARG A 131 -3.25 -2.06 2.43
N GLN A 132 -3.17 -2.43 3.69
CA GLN A 132 -4.06 -1.93 4.71
C GLN A 132 -3.26 -1.65 5.98
N ALA A 133 -3.69 -0.65 6.72
CA ALA A 133 -3.12 -0.29 8.00
C ALA A 133 -4.24 0.07 8.95
N THR A 134 -4.10 -0.32 10.23
CA THR A 134 -5.05 0.07 11.27
C THR A 134 -4.37 0.97 12.26
N ALA A 135 -4.92 2.15 12.51
CA ALA A 135 -4.49 3.00 13.59
C ALA A 135 -5.56 2.99 14.69
N LEU A 136 -5.12 3.13 15.93
CA LEU A 136 -5.95 3.15 17.11
C LEU A 136 -5.66 4.41 17.91
N ARG A 137 -6.70 5.01 18.46
CA ARG A 137 -6.63 6.10 19.42
C ARG A 137 -7.30 5.68 20.70
N HIS A 138 -6.50 5.68 21.76
CA HIS A 138 -6.94 5.37 23.10
C HIS A 138 -7.70 6.55 23.72
N ALA A 139 -8.46 6.26 24.78
CA ALA A 139 -9.21 7.26 25.52
C ALA A 139 -8.34 8.37 26.14
N ASN A 140 -7.07 8.07 26.47
CA ASN A 140 -6.08 9.04 26.95
C ASN A 140 -5.51 9.95 25.84
N GLY A 141 -5.92 9.74 24.58
CA GLY A 141 -5.45 10.49 23.42
C GLY A 141 -4.17 9.96 22.77
N SER A 142 -3.55 8.89 23.30
CA SER A 142 -2.42 8.25 22.63
C SER A 142 -2.87 7.55 21.35
N GLN A 143 -1.99 7.55 20.35
CA GLN A 143 -2.23 6.93 19.05
C GLN A 143 -1.23 5.80 18.84
N GLN A 144 -1.67 4.72 18.22
CA GLN A 144 -0.86 3.55 17.92
C GLN A 144 -1.19 3.04 16.53
N LEU A 145 -0.18 2.83 15.68
CA LEU A 145 -0.30 2.04 14.46
C LEU A 145 -0.22 0.55 14.81
N VAL A 146 -1.09 -0.22 14.17
CA VAL A 146 -1.18 -1.67 14.31
C VAL A 146 -1.22 -2.24 12.89
N ASP A 147 -0.11 -2.86 12.51
CA ASP A 147 0.07 -3.57 11.25
C ASP A 147 -0.46 -5.02 11.33
#